data_AF-A0A376P4H3-F1
#
_entry.id   AF-A0A376P4H3-F1
#
_cell.length_a   1.000
_cell.length_b   1.000
_cell.length_c   1.000
_cell.angle_alpha   90.00
_cell.angle_beta   90.00
_cell.angle_gamma   90.00
#
_symmetry.space_group_name_H-M   'P 1'
#
loop_
_entity.id
_entity.type
_entity.pdbx_description
1 polymer ?
#
loop_
_entity_poly.entity_id
_entity_poly.type
_entity_poly.pdbx_seq_one_letter_code
_entity_poly.pdbx_strand_id
1 'polypeptide(L)' 'MSHEIRTPLYGILGTAQLLADNPALNAQRDDLRAITDSGESLLTILNDILDYSAIEAGGKNVSVSDEPLNRARCWKVPCN' A
#
# COMPACT_ATOMS: atom_id res chain seq x y z
N MET A 1 -0.04 -12.64 -11.75
CA MET A 1 -1.15 -12.77 -10.78
C MET A 1 -1.25 -11.57 -9.82
N SER A 2 -0.35 -11.35 -8.85
CA SER A 2 -0.48 -10.23 -7.88
C SER A 2 -0.58 -8.84 -8.54
N HIS A 3 0.19 -8.61 -9.60
CA HIS A 3 0.19 -7.35 -10.35
C HIS A 3 -1.11 -7.07 -11.13
N GLU A 4 -1.85 -8.12 -11.51
CA GLU A 4 -3.12 -8.01 -12.26
C GLU A 4 -4.29 -7.58 -11.36
N ILE A 5 -4.19 -7.84 -10.05
CA ILE A 5 -5.17 -7.38 -9.05
C ILE A 5 -4.76 -6.00 -8.50
N ARG A 6 -3.46 -5.79 -8.30
CA ARG A 6 -2.90 -4.54 -7.76
C ARG A 6 -3.16 -3.33 -8.66
N THR A 7 -3.05 -3.50 -9.98
CA THR A 7 -3.25 -2.43 -10.97
C THR A 7 -4.68 -1.86 -10.98
N PRO A 8 -5.76 -2.65 -11.11
CA PRO A 8 -7.12 -2.13 -11.05
C PRO A 8 -7.47 -1.56 -9.67
N LEU A 9 -6.95 -2.14 -8.58
CA LEU A 9 -7.20 -1.65 -7.22
C LEU A 9 -6.58 -0.26 -6.98
N TYR A 10 -5.34 -0.04 -7.41
CA TYR A 10 -4.74 1.29 -7.37
C TYR A 10 -5.45 2.28 -8.30
N GLY A 11 -6.05 1.82 -9.40
CA GLY A 11 -6.91 2.64 -10.24
C GLY A 11 -8.17 3.13 -9.51
N ILE A 12 -8.82 2.26 -8.74
CA ILE A 12 -10.00 2.61 -7.93
C ILE A 12 -9.61 3.62 -6.84
N LEU A 13 -8.54 3.35 -6.09
CA LEU A 13 -8.05 4.24 -5.03
C LEU A 13 -7.64 5.62 -5.58
N GLY A 14 -6.91 5.66 -6.69
CA GLY A 14 -6.52 6.91 -7.35
C GLY A 14 -7.74 7.70 -7.84
N THR A 15 -8.77 7.02 -8.34
CA THR A 15 -10.02 7.66 -8.75
C THR A 15 -10.77 8.24 -7.55
N ALA A 16 -10.89 7.49 -6.45
CA ALA A 16 -11.50 7.97 -5.22
C ALA A 16 -10.78 9.22 -4.68
N GLN A 17 -9.44 9.23 -4.72
CA GLN A 17 -8.63 10.36 -4.29
C GLN A 17 -8.87 11.62 -5.16
N LEU A 18 -8.91 11.47 -6.49
CA LEU A 18 -9.20 12.59 -7.39
C LEU A 18 -10.61 13.16 -7.16
N LEU A 19 -11.58 12.32 -6.82
CA LEU A 19 -12.94 12.75 -6.49
C LEU A 19 -13.01 13.44 -5.12
N ALA A 20 -12.19 13.04 -4.14
CA ALA A 20 -12.16 13.65 -2.81
C ALA A 20 -11.69 15.11 -2.81
N ASP A 21 -10.89 15.47 -3.80
CA ASP A 21 -10.39 16.84 -4.03
C ASP A 21 -11.45 17.76 -4.66
N ASN A 22 -12.56 17.22 -5.14
CA ASN A 22 -13.63 18.00 -5.78
C ASN A 22 -14.56 18.63 -4.72
N PRO A 23 -14.63 19.98 -4.62
CA PRO A 23 -15.49 20.66 -3.66
C PRO A 23 -17.00 20.44 -3.89
N ALA A 24 -17.42 20.06 -5.10
CA ALA A 24 -18.81 19.73 -5.39
C ALA A 24 -19.26 18.40 -4.76
N LEU A 25 -18.31 17.56 -4.32
CA LEU A 25 -18.57 16.23 -3.73
C LEU A 25 -18.39 16.22 -2.21
N ASN A 26 -18.42 17.38 -1.55
CA ASN A 26 -18.26 17.47 -0.09
C ASN A 26 -19.26 16.60 0.70
N ALA A 27 -20.48 16.43 0.19
CA ALA A 27 -21.50 15.60 0.83
C ALA A 27 -21.20 14.09 0.75
N GLN A 28 -20.36 13.66 -0.21
CA GLN A 28 -19.95 12.26 -0.39
C GLN A 28 -18.56 11.99 0.19
N ARG A 29 -17.99 12.90 0.98
CA ARG A 29 -16.63 12.72 1.52
C ARG A 29 -16.49 11.51 2.41
N ASP A 30 -17.51 11.20 3.21
CA ASP A 30 -17.50 10.01 4.06
C ASP A 30 -17.57 8.73 3.23
N ASP A 31 -18.33 8.72 2.13
CA ASP A 31 -18.37 7.59 1.20
C ASP A 31 -17.04 7.40 0.46
N LEU A 32 -16.44 8.49 -0.02
CA LEU A 32 -15.13 8.46 -0.68
C LEU A 32 -14.04 7.97 0.28
N ARG A 33 -14.09 8.40 1.54
CA ARG A 33 -13.20 7.92 2.59
C ARG A 33 -13.41 6.44 2.87
N ALA A 34 -14.65 5.98 2.96
CA ALA A 34 -14.96 4.56 3.16
C ALA A 34 -14.45 3.70 2.00
N ILE A 35 -14.52 4.18 0.75
CA ILE A 35 -13.94 3.50 -0.42
C ILE A 35 -12.42 3.38 -0.28
N THR A 36 -11.74 4.48 0.10
CA THR A 36 -10.28 4.48 0.30
C THR A 36 -9.86 3.52 1.42
N ASP A 37 -10.47 3.65 2.60
CA ASP A 37 -10.15 2.82 3.78
C ASP A 37 -10.41 1.32 3.48
N SER A 38 -11.47 1.01 2.74
CA SER A 38 -11.79 -0.36 2.31
C SER A 38 -10.77 -0.89 1.30
N GLY A 39 -10.35 -0.05 0.35
CA GLY A 39 -9.35 -0.43 -0.65
C GLY A 39 -7.97 -0.68 -0.05
N GLU A 40 -7.56 0.12 0.94
CA GLU A 40 -6.32 -0.09 1.71
C GLU A 40 -6.39 -1.37 2.56
N SER A 41 -7.52 -1.62 3.21
CA SER A 41 -7.77 -2.87 3.95
C SER A 41 -7.69 -4.09 3.03
N LEU A 42 -8.28 -3.99 1.82
CA LEU A 42 -8.23 -5.05 0.82
C LEU A 42 -6.80 -5.28 0.30
N LEU A 43 -6.00 -4.23 0.11
CA LEU A 43 -4.58 -4.35 -0.26
C LEU A 43 -3.80 -5.13 0.81
N THR A 44 -4.08 -4.85 2.09
CA THR A 44 -3.44 -5.55 3.21
C THR A 44 -3.76 -7.04 3.16
N ILE A 45 -5.04 -7.39 3.10
CA ILE A 45 -5.50 -8.79 3.01
C ILE A 45 -4.91 -9.49 1.77
N LEU A 46 -4.90 -8.80 0.63
CA LEU A 46 -4.33 -9.34 -0.61
C LEU A 46 -2.84 -9.65 -0.46
N ASN A 47 -2.07 -8.74 0.14
CA ASN A 47 -0.64 -8.96 0.38
C ASN A 47 -0.42 -10.13 1.34
N ASP A 48 -1.20 -10.23 2.42
CA ASP A 48 -1.11 -11.34 3.38
C ASP A 48 -1.38 -12.71 2.71
N ILE A 49 -2.39 -12.79 1.84
CA ILE A 49 -2.71 -14.01 1.09
C ILE A 49 -1.58 -14.39 0.14
N LEU A 50 -0.98 -13.39 -0.54
CA LEU A 50 0.14 -13.63 -1.46
C LEU A 50 1.40 -14.08 -0.72
N ASP A 51 1.71 -13.47 0.42
CA ASP A 51 2.85 -13.84 1.27
C ASP A 51 2.66 -15.24 1.83
N TYR A 52 1.46 -15.56 2.33
CA TYR A 52 1.12 -16.92 2.76
C TYR A 52 1.27 -17.94 1.62
N SER A 53 0.76 -17.62 0.43
CA SER A 53 0.87 -18.48 -0.76
C SER A 53 2.33 -18.71 -1.18
N ALA A 54 3.19 -17.70 -1.04
CA ALA A 54 4.61 -17.81 -1.34
C ALA A 54 5.34 -18.71 -0.34
N ILE A 55 5.00 -18.63 0.95
CA ILE A 55 5.55 -19.49 2.02
C ILE A 55 5.17 -20.96 1.79
N GLU A 56 3.89 -21.24 1.55
CA GLU A 56 3.38 -22.60 1.33
C GLU A 56 3.92 -23.25 0.06
N ALA A 57 4.23 -22.46 -0.98
CA ALA A 57 4.88 -22.92 -2.19
C ALA A 57 6.38 -23.25 -2.02
N GLY A 58 6.92 -23.17 -0.79
CA GLY A 58 8.35 -23.37 -0.49
C GLY A 58 9.23 -22.16 -0.85
N GLY A 59 8.62 -21.03 -1.20
CA GLY A 59 9.27 -19.83 -1.68
C GLY A 59 9.80 -18.96 -0.54
N LYS A 60 11.05 -19.17 -0.14
CA LYS A 60 11.89 -18.07 0.35
C LYS A 60 12.01 -17.04 -0.78
N ASN A 61 11.11 -16.07 -0.85
CA ASN A 61 11.35 -14.85 -1.63
C ASN A 61 11.36 -13.66 -0.67
N VAL A 62 12.40 -13.63 0.18
CA VAL A 62 12.84 -12.38 0.79
C VAL A 62 13.34 -11.52 -0.37
N SER A 63 12.48 -10.66 -0.89
CA SER A 63 12.93 -9.53 -1.69
C SER A 63 13.63 -8.58 -0.72
N VAL A 64 14.94 -8.76 -0.57
CA VAL A 64 15.81 -7.73 -0.01
C VAL A 64 15.72 -6.58 -0.98
N SER A 65 15.00 -5.51 -0.62
CA SER A 65 15.18 -4.25 -1.31
C SER A 65 16.62 -3.82 -1.03
N ASP A 66 17.47 -3.86 -2.07
CA ASP A 66 18.81 -3.27 -2.07
C ASP A 66 18.71 -1.74 -1.99
N GLU A 67 18.14 -1.21 -0.91
CA GLU A 67 18.43 0.15 -0.53
C GLU A 67 19.89 0.14 -0.01
N PRO A 68 20.82 0.89 -0.62
CA PRO A 68 22.18 0.93 -0.12
C PRO A 68 22.14 1.39 1.33
N LEU A 69 22.61 0.53 2.24
CA LEU A 69 22.75 0.84 3.65
C LEU A 69 23.59 2.10 3.80
N ASN A 70 22.92 3.25 3.89
CA ASN A 70 23.58 4.51 4.13
C ASN A 70 24.05 4.53 5.58
N ARG A 71 25.26 4.01 5.82
CA ARG A 71 25.93 3.97 7.12
C ARG A 71 25.98 5.33 7.82
N ALA A 72 25.81 6.45 7.10
CA ALA A 72 25.79 7.79 7.67
C ALA A 72 24.53 8.15 8.47
N ARG A 73 23.44 7.36 8.39
CA ARG A 73 22.19 7.65 9.13
C ARG A 73 21.99 6.83 10.41
N CYS A 74 22.76 5.77 10.65
CA CYS A 74 22.62 4.93 11.84
C CYS A 74 23.19 5.54 13.14
N TRP A 75 23.90 6.67 13.07
CA TRP A 75 24.40 7.33 14.28
C TRP A 75 24.21 8.85 14.21
N LYS A 76 22.95 9.29 14.18
CA LYS A 76 22.65 10.67 14.57
C LYS A 76 21.69 10.67 15.76
N VAL A 77 22.17 10.08 16.85
CA VAL A 77 21.72 10.45 18.19
C VAL A 77 22.35 11.81 18.48
N PRO A 78 21.58 12.87 18.78
CA PRO A 78 22.16 14.10 19.28
C PRO A 78 22.64 13.84 20.70
N CYS A 79 23.95 13.78 20.90
CA CYS A 79 24.55 14.03 22.20
C CYS A 79 25.11 15.45 22.20
N ASN A 80 24.37 16.32 22.90
CA ASN A 80 24.64 17.71 23.25
C ASN A 80 24.51 18.76 22.14
#